data_AF-A0A6P0RTD4-F1
#
_entry.id   AF-A0A6P0RTD4-F1
#
_cell.length_a   1.000
_cell.length_b   1.000
_cell.length_c   1.000
_cell.angle_alpha   90.00
_cell.angle_beta   90.00
_cell.angle_gamma   90.00
#
_symmetry.space_group_name_H-M   'P 1'
#
loop_
_entity.id
_entity.type
_entity.pdbx_description
1 polymer ?
#
loop_
_entity_poly.entity_id
_entity_poly.type
_entity_poly.pdbx_seq_one_letter_code
_entity_poly.pdbx_strand_id
1 'polypeptide(L)'
;MRVATVFLQPPKHRRKSENCLPIKVQGILAVEENPPIGEKAVCWLLLTTLSVSNWEQVCQCLLWYSYRWLIERFHYVLKSGCHLEELQLSSADRIQRAVATYGIVEKRLLWLTNGSTSQS
;
A
#
# COMPACT_ATOMS: atom_id res chain seq x y z
N MET A 1 -8.95 -6.06 9.38
CA MET A 1 -8.99 -5.12 8.23
C MET A 1 -10.41 -4.63 8.01
N ARG A 2 -10.62 -3.41 7.50
CA ARG A 2 -11.96 -2.85 7.20
C ARG A 2 -11.99 -2.22 5.81
N VAL A 3 -13.12 -2.35 5.11
CA VAL A 3 -13.33 -1.75 3.78
C VAL A 3 -14.65 -0.99 3.80
N ALA A 4 -14.66 0.22 3.24
CA ALA A 4 -15.87 1.03 3.13
C ALA A 4 -15.86 1.83 1.83
N THR A 5 -17.02 1.94 1.18
CA THR A 5 -17.20 2.88 0.07
C THR A 5 -17.41 4.29 0.63
N VAL A 6 -16.65 5.27 0.12
CA VAL A 6 -16.68 6.67 0.55
C VAL A 6 -16.83 7.58 -0.68
N PHE A 7 -17.53 8.71 -0.52
CA PHE A 7 -17.61 9.74 -1.55
C PHE A 7 -16.70 10.92 -1.18
N LEU A 8 -15.68 11.16 -1.98
CA LEU A 8 -14.79 12.31 -1.80
C LEU A 8 -15.42 13.56 -2.40
N GLN A 9 -15.62 14.56 -1.54
CA GLN A 9 -16.16 15.85 -1.94
C GLN A 9 -15.08 16.71 -2.63
N PRO A 10 -15.47 17.57 -3.59
CA PRO A 10 -14.54 18.50 -4.22
C PRO A 10 -13.86 19.44 -3.20
N PRO A 11 -12.61 19.85 -3.43
CA PRO A 11 -11.93 20.82 -2.56
C PRO A 11 -12.66 22.17 -2.52
N LYS A 12 -12.99 22.64 -1.31
CA LYS A 12 -13.77 23.88 -1.09
C LYS A 12 -13.11 25.16 -1.64
N HIS A 13 -11.79 25.17 -1.84
CA HIS A 13 -11.02 26.35 -2.25
C HIS A 13 -10.79 26.49 -3.77
N ARG A 14 -11.35 25.59 -4.59
CA ARG A 14 -11.16 25.68 -6.06
C ARG A 14 -12.16 26.68 -6.65
N ARG A 15 -11.69 27.87 -7.03
CA ARG A 15 -12.46 29.01 -7.62
C ARG A 15 -13.27 28.71 -8.90
N LYS A 16 -13.33 27.46 -9.38
CA LYS A 16 -14.12 26.98 -10.52
C LYS A 16 -14.75 25.62 -10.21
N SER A 17 -15.54 25.52 -9.14
CA SER A 17 -16.13 24.24 -8.71
C SER A 17 -17.52 23.95 -9.29
N GLU A 18 -17.97 24.70 -10.29
CA GLU A 18 -19.36 24.63 -10.78
C GLU A 18 -19.75 23.26 -11.34
N ASN A 19 -18.80 22.37 -11.67
CA ASN A 19 -19.07 21.02 -12.20
C ASN A 19 -18.22 19.88 -11.60
N CYS A 20 -17.67 20.03 -10.38
CA CYS A 20 -16.95 18.91 -9.76
C CYS A 20 -17.93 17.98 -9.02
N LEU A 21 -18.19 16.80 -9.57
CA LEU A 21 -19.01 15.78 -8.93
C LEU A 21 -18.21 15.03 -7.84
N PRO A 22 -18.87 14.60 -6.74
CA PRO A 22 -18.25 13.72 -5.76
C PRO A 22 -17.73 12.43 -6.41
N ILE A 23 -16.51 12.03 -6.08
CA ILE A 23 -15.90 10.82 -6.63
C ILE A 23 -16.11 9.68 -5.64
N LYS A 24 -16.76 8.61 -6.12
CA LYS A 24 -16.89 7.35 -5.38
C LYS A 24 -15.53 6.65 -5.32
N VAL A 25 -15.07 6.33 -4.12
CA VAL A 25 -13.83 5.60 -3.87
C VAL A 25 -14.06 4.48 -2.86
N GLN A 26 -13.16 3.50 -2.83
CA GLN A 26 -13.05 2.52 -1.77
C GLN A 26 -11.97 2.94 -0.78
N GLY A 27 -12.34 2.96 0.50
CA GLY A 27 -11.43 3.13 1.63
C GLY A 27 -11.08 1.77 2.23
N ILE A 28 -9.79 1.48 2.34
CA ILE A 28 -9.24 0.26 2.92
C ILE A 28 -8.43 0.65 4.16
N LEU A 29 -8.82 0.16 5.33
CA LEU A 29 -8.09 0.32 6.58
C LEU A 29 -7.44 -1.01 6.97
N ALA A 30 -6.11 -1.05 6.89
CA ALA A 30 -5.28 -2.18 7.33
C ALA A 30 -4.49 -1.77 8.57
N VAL A 31 -4.61 -2.57 9.63
CA VAL A 31 -3.90 -2.38 10.90
C VAL A 31 -3.22 -3.70 11.23
N GLU A 32 -1.94 -3.64 11.60
CA GLU A 32 -1.17 -4.79 12.06
C GLU A 32 -1.73 -5.30 13.39
N GLU A 33 -2.14 -6.57 13.43
CA GLU A 33 -2.76 -7.16 14.61
C GLU A 33 -1.75 -7.49 15.72
N ASN A 34 -0.56 -7.96 15.34
CA ASN A 34 0.49 -8.38 16.26
C ASN A 34 1.78 -7.60 15.99
N PRO A 35 1.86 -6.32 16.42
CA PRO A 35 3.09 -5.56 16.30
C PRO A 35 4.19 -6.17 17.20
N PRO A 36 5.47 -6.03 16.82
CA PRO A 36 6.58 -6.39 17.70
C PRO A 36 6.51 -5.66 19.03
N ILE A 37 7.02 -6.28 20.10
CA ILE A 37 7.01 -5.71 21.45
C ILE A 37 7.77 -4.38 21.44
N GLY A 38 7.11 -3.31 21.90
CA GLY A 38 7.69 -1.97 21.97
C GLY A 38 7.57 -1.14 20.68
N GLU A 39 7.08 -1.73 19.58
CA GLU A 39 6.89 -1.05 18.31
C GLU A 39 5.43 -0.62 18.10
N LYS A 40 5.22 0.46 17.35
CA LYS A 40 3.88 0.90 16.95
C LYS A 40 3.36 0.04 15.80
N ALA A 41 2.11 -0.40 15.89
CA ALA A 41 1.45 -1.13 14.82
C ALA A 41 1.44 -0.33 13.51
N VAL A 42 1.77 -0.99 12.40
CA VAL A 42 1.59 -0.42 11.07
C VAL A 42 0.10 -0.21 10.82
N CYS A 43 -0.29 1.01 10.46
CA CYS A 43 -1.65 1.38 10.14
C CYS A 43 -1.68 2.12 8.79
N TRP A 44 -2.38 1.55 7.81
CA TRP A 44 -2.56 2.11 6.47
C TRP A 44 -4.04 2.36 6.21
N LEU A 45 -4.35 3.61 5.83
CA LEU A 45 -5.62 3.99 5.24
C LEU A 45 -5.40 4.30 3.76
N LEU A 46 -5.92 3.44 2.89
CA LEU A 46 -5.78 3.57 1.44
C LEU A 46 -7.10 3.99 0.84
N LEU A 47 -7.04 4.89 -0.15
CA LEU A 47 -8.17 5.27 -0.98
C LEU A 47 -7.88 4.86 -2.41
N THR A 48 -8.81 4.12 -3.02
CA THR A 48 -8.67 3.63 -4.39
C THR A 48 -9.96 3.83 -5.17
N THR A 49 -9.85 4.16 -6.45
CA THR A 49 -10.99 4.20 -7.39
C THR A 49 -11.30 2.82 -7.95
N LEU A 50 -10.45 1.83 -7.71
CA LEU A 50 -10.67 0.46 -8.14
C LEU A 50 -11.87 -0.14 -7.42
N SER A 51 -12.63 -0.96 -8.13
CA SER A 51 -13.67 -1.79 -7.52
C SER A 51 -13.02 -2.81 -6.61
N VAL A 52 -13.42 -2.83 -5.34
CA VAL A 52 -12.96 -3.79 -4.35
C VAL A 52 -14.20 -4.44 -3.77
N SER A 53 -14.47 -5.66 -4.21
CA SER A 53 -15.70 -6.40 -3.89
C SER A 53 -15.42 -7.66 -3.08
N ASN A 54 -14.18 -8.14 -3.06
CA ASN A 54 -13.75 -9.31 -2.31
C ASN A 54 -12.41 -9.05 -1.61
N TRP A 55 -12.05 -9.97 -0.72
CA TRP A 55 -10.86 -9.84 0.12
C TRP A 55 -9.56 -9.89 -0.69
N GLU A 56 -9.51 -10.73 -1.72
CA GLU A 56 -8.35 -10.89 -2.60
C GLU A 56 -7.99 -9.57 -3.28
N GLN A 57 -8.98 -8.81 -3.73
CA GLN A 57 -8.79 -7.49 -4.32
C GLN A 57 -8.28 -6.47 -3.29
N VAL A 58 -8.70 -6.58 -2.03
CA VAL A 58 -8.17 -5.71 -0.96
C VAL A 58 -6.70 -6.02 -0.70
N CYS A 59 -6.35 -7.29 -0.60
CA CYS A 59 -4.96 -7.74 -0.44
C CYS A 59 -4.09 -7.29 -1.61
N GLN A 60 -4.60 -7.40 -2.84
CA GLN A 60 -3.92 -6.91 -4.03
C GLN A 60 -3.67 -5.41 -3.99
N CYS A 61 -4.64 -4.61 -3.52
CA CYS A 61 -4.45 -3.17 -3.33
C CYS A 61 -3.37 -2.86 -2.30
N LEU A 62 -3.32 -3.61 -1.19
CA LEU A 62 -2.28 -3.46 -0.16
C LEU A 62 -0.90 -3.86 -0.67
N LEU A 63 -0.81 -4.95 -1.44
CA LEU A 63 0.41 -5.39 -2.10
C LEU A 63 0.91 -4.32 -3.07
N TRP A 64 0.04 -3.80 -3.93
CA TRP A 64 0.39 -2.70 -4.83
C TRP A 64 0.87 -1.46 -4.08
N TYR A 65 0.18 -1.08 -3.01
CA TYR A 65 0.60 0.06 -2.20
C TYR A 65 1.94 -0.16 -1.51
N SER A 66 2.27 -1.40 -1.13
CA SER A 66 3.56 -1.74 -0.53
C SER A 66 4.74 -1.42 -1.47
N TYR A 67 4.54 -1.53 -2.79
CA TYR A 67 5.55 -1.17 -3.80
C TYR A 67 5.83 0.34 -3.88
N ARG A 68 5.02 1.21 -3.28
CA ARG A 68 5.30 2.67 -3.25
C ARG A 68 6.70 2.95 -2.68
N TRP A 69 7.08 2.23 -1.62
CA TRP A 69 8.38 2.37 -0.98
C TRP A 69 9.54 1.95 -1.90
N LEU A 70 9.33 1.00 -2.81
CA LEU A 70 10.34 0.59 -3.79
C LEU A 70 10.66 1.74 -4.76
N ILE A 71 9.63 2.40 -5.27
CA ILE A 71 9.78 3.53 -6.19
C ILE A 71 10.47 4.70 -5.50
N GLU A 72 10.09 5.00 -4.25
CA GLU A 72 10.75 6.05 -3.46
C GLU A 72 12.21 5.72 -3.18
N ARG A 73 12.54 4.46 -2.89
CA ARG A 73 13.93 4.04 -2.67
C ARG A 73 14.75 4.07 -3.95
N PHE A 74 14.17 3.69 -5.08
CA PHE A 74 14.77 3.80 -6.40
C PHE A 74 15.06 5.26 -6.75
N HIS A 75 14.09 6.16 -6.60
CA HIS A 75 14.28 7.58 -6.82
C HIS A 75 15.26 8.23 -5.83
N TYR A 76 15.30 7.77 -4.58
CA TYR A 76 16.30 8.23 -3.61
C TYR A 76 17.70 7.89 -4.10
N VAL A 77 17.95 6.64 -4.49
CA VAL A 77 19.25 6.18 -4.98
C VAL A 77 19.66 6.93 -6.25
N LEU A 78 18.74 7.11 -7.20
CA LEU A 78 18.98 7.91 -8.41
C LEU A 78 19.35 9.37 -8.10
N LYS A 79 18.72 9.97 -7.09
CA LYS A 79 18.98 11.36 -6.70
C LYS A 79 20.21 11.52 -5.80
N SER A 80 20.62 10.47 -5.08
CA SER A 80 21.64 10.56 -4.03
C SER A 80 23.06 10.20 -4.46
N GLY A 81 23.32 9.72 -5.69
CA GLY A 81 24.70 9.54 -6.15
C GLY A 81 24.86 8.67 -7.40
N CYS A 82 25.44 9.27 -8.45
CA CYS A 82 26.02 8.62 -9.62
C CYS A 82 26.84 7.36 -9.26
N HIS A 83 26.71 6.30 -10.05
CA HIS A 83 27.71 5.28 -10.48
C HIS A 83 26.95 4.12 -11.17
N LEU A 84 26.50 4.37 -12.41
CA LEU A 84 25.48 3.59 -13.14
C LEU A 84 25.76 2.08 -13.25
N GLU A 85 27.03 1.67 -13.25
CA GLU A 85 27.47 0.29 -13.51
C GLU A 85 27.53 -0.56 -12.23
N GLU A 86 27.99 -0.02 -11.10
CA GLU A 86 27.85 -0.65 -9.78
C GLU A 86 26.41 -0.58 -9.25
N LEU A 87 25.61 0.40 -9.73
CA LEU A 87 24.19 0.54 -9.43
C LEU A 87 23.32 -0.56 -10.06
N GLN A 88 23.64 -1.07 -11.25
CA GLN A 88 22.83 -2.13 -11.89
C GLN A 88 22.87 -3.43 -11.07
N LEU A 89 24.08 -3.87 -10.69
CA LEU A 89 24.29 -5.06 -9.86
C LEU A 89 23.71 -4.88 -8.45
N SER A 90 23.96 -3.73 -7.81
CA SER A 90 23.41 -3.45 -6.47
C SER A 90 21.89 -3.16 -6.47
N SER A 91 21.32 -2.64 -7.57
CA SER A 91 19.87 -2.44 -7.72
C SER A 91 19.17 -3.77 -7.89
N ALA A 92 19.68 -4.70 -8.70
CA ALA A 92 19.12 -6.04 -8.84
C ALA A 92 19.02 -6.75 -7.47
N ASP A 93 20.11 -6.76 -6.69
CA ASP A 93 20.11 -7.32 -5.33
C ASP A 93 19.15 -6.61 -4.37
N ARG A 94 18.98 -5.30 -4.51
CA ARG A 94 18.08 -4.50 -3.65
C ARG A 94 16.62 -4.66 -4.04
N ILE A 95 16.33 -4.76 -5.33
CA ILE A 95 15.01 -5.14 -5.85
C ILE A 95 14.71 -6.55 -5.36
N GLN A 96 15.65 -7.48 -5.43
CA GLN A 96 15.48 -8.83 -4.90
C GLN A 96 15.24 -8.83 -3.38
N ARG A 97 15.97 -8.03 -2.59
CA ARG A 97 15.68 -7.85 -1.16
C ARG A 97 14.32 -7.21 -0.91
N ALA A 98 13.92 -6.25 -1.72
CA ALA A 98 12.61 -5.62 -1.63
C ALA A 98 11.51 -6.64 -1.95
N VAL A 99 11.64 -7.40 -3.03
CA VAL A 99 10.77 -8.53 -3.40
C VAL A 99 10.70 -9.56 -2.26
N ALA A 100 11.83 -9.92 -1.65
CA ALA A 100 11.84 -10.81 -0.48
C ALA A 100 11.11 -10.20 0.73
N THR A 101 11.26 -8.89 0.96
CA THR A 101 10.52 -8.16 2.00
C THR A 101 9.03 -8.10 1.67
N TYR A 102 8.67 -7.96 0.39
CA TYR A 102 7.28 -8.03 -0.08
C TYR A 102 6.71 -9.44 0.08
N GLY A 103 7.50 -10.49 -0.07
CA GLY A 103 7.09 -11.86 0.29
C GLY A 103 6.74 -12.00 1.78
N ILE A 104 7.40 -11.25 2.68
CA ILE A 104 7.02 -11.18 4.09
C ILE A 104 5.68 -10.44 4.25
N VAL A 105 5.47 -9.35 3.51
CA VAL A 105 4.19 -8.61 3.52
C VAL A 105 3.06 -9.47 2.96
N GLU A 106 3.29 -10.20 1.87
CA GLU A 106 2.36 -11.19 1.30
C GLU A 106 2.03 -12.27 2.33
N LYS A 107 3.03 -12.82 3.02
CA LYS A 107 2.82 -13.79 4.10
C LYS A 107 2.02 -13.18 5.25
N ARG A 108 2.29 -11.94 5.65
CA ARG A 108 1.52 -11.23 6.69
C ARG A 108 0.09 -10.97 6.25
N LEU A 109 -0.14 -10.56 5.01
CA LEU A 109 -1.47 -10.43 4.41
C LEU A 109 -2.19 -11.78 4.39
N LEU A 110 -1.50 -12.86 4.05
CA LEU A 110 -2.03 -14.22 4.10
C LEU A 110 -2.36 -14.67 5.54
N TRP A 111 -1.55 -14.30 6.53
CA TRP A 111 -1.87 -14.55 7.94
C TRP A 111 -3.11 -13.78 8.41
N LEU A 112 -3.25 -12.52 8.00
CA LEU A 112 -4.48 -11.73 8.21
C LEU A 112 -5.69 -12.40 7.55
N THR A 113 -5.51 -13.09 6.42
CA THR A 113 -6.54 -13.90 5.77
C THR A 113 -6.89 -15.15 6.59
N ASN A 114 -5.90 -15.96 6.96
CA ASN A 114 -6.13 -17.26 7.61
C ASN A 114 -6.59 -17.18 9.07
N GLY A 115 -6.24 -16.11 9.79
CA GLY A 115 -6.72 -15.86 11.16
C GLY A 115 -8.22 -15.56 11.24
N SER A 116 -8.84 -15.13 10.15
CA SER A 116 -10.27 -14.78 10.08
C SER A 116 -11.19 -15.97 9.79
N THR A 117 -10.67 -17.07 9.26
CA THR A 117 -11.45 -18.28 8.90
C THR A 117 -11.57 -19.28 10.06
N SER A 118 -10.93 -19.04 11.21
CA SER A 118 -10.96 -19.94 12.38
C SER A 118 -11.91 -19.49 13.50
N GLN A 119 -12.95 -18.70 13.17
CA GLN A 119 -14.11 -18.49 14.02
C GLN A 119 -15.39 -18.56 13.18
N SER A 120 -15.85 -19.77 12.88
CA SER A 120 -17.24 -20.10 12.52
C SER A 120 -17.48 -21.57 12.84
#